data_AF-S2DMU5-F1
#
_entry.id   AF-S2DMU5-F1
#
_cell.length_a   1.000
_cell.length_b   1.000
_cell.length_c   1.000
_cell.angle_alpha   90.00
_cell.angle_beta   90.00
_cell.angle_gamma   90.00
#
_symmetry.space_group_name_H-M   'P 1'
#
loop_
_entity.id
_entity.type
_entity.pdbx_description
1 polymer ?
#
loop_
_entity_poly.entity_id
_entity_poly.type
_entity_poly.pdbx_seq_one_letter_code
_entity_poly.pdbx_strand_id
1 'polypeptide(L)'
;MESLDSDVRATDHHIATRPSLELIAKEDREDQEKGLPPRFGYPIDAGLNLHNSGKWVELPNGDKVWLLKIQSPEALSINLLFDSFWIPDGGKLFIYSEDKKQVHGAFTSKNNKGTKEDLA
;
A
#
# COMPACT_ATOMS: atom_id res chain seq x y z
N MET A 1 -10.03 17.35 11.32
CA MET A 1 -8.89 16.64 10.69
C MET A 1 -8.00 15.99 11.74
N GLU A 2 -7.68 16.68 12.85
CA GLU A 2 -6.97 16.10 14.01
C GLU A 2 -7.67 14.86 14.62
N SER A 3 -9.01 14.82 14.60
CA SER A 3 -9.78 13.69 15.13
C SER A 3 -9.71 12.40 14.30
N LEU A 4 -9.29 12.49 13.03
CA LEU A 4 -9.10 11.30 12.18
C LEU A 4 -7.68 10.74 12.37
N ASP A 5 -6.69 11.61 12.56
CA ASP A 5 -5.30 11.19 12.80
C ASP A 5 -5.14 10.44 14.14
N SER A 6 -5.94 10.75 15.18
CA SER A 6 -5.94 9.98 16.44
C SER A 6 -6.52 8.58 16.29
N ASP A 7 -7.52 8.43 15.43
CA ASP A 7 -8.22 7.16 15.19
C ASP A 7 -7.41 6.20 14.30
N VAL A 8 -6.60 6.73 13.39
CA VAL A 8 -5.68 5.96 12.52
C VAL A 8 -4.55 5.31 13.32
N ARG A 9 -4.06 5.99 14.37
CA ARG A 9 -3.01 5.45 15.27
C ARG A 9 -3.43 4.17 15.99
N ALA A 10 -4.74 3.89 16.09
CA ALA A 10 -5.26 2.69 16.72
C ALA A 10 -5.33 1.47 15.79
N THR A 11 -5.09 1.64 14.49
CA THR A 11 -5.12 0.56 13.49
C THR A 11 -3.79 0.48 12.75
N ASP A 12 -2.76 0.02 13.44
CA ASP A 12 -1.51 -0.39 12.81
C ASP A 12 -1.75 -1.71 12.06
N HIS A 13 -1.42 -1.76 10.76
CA HIS A 13 -1.18 -3.01 10.07
C HIS A 13 0.31 -3.11 9.79
N HIS A 14 0.94 -3.99 10.54
CA HIS A 14 2.32 -4.37 10.36
C HIS A 14 2.39 -5.43 9.27
N ILE A 15 3.06 -5.13 8.14
CA ILE A 15 3.36 -6.18 7.16
C ILE A 15 4.46 -7.07 7.76
N ALA A 16 4.00 -8.18 8.33
CA ALA A 16 4.67 -8.91 9.39
C ALA A 16 5.73 -9.92 8.94
N THR A 17 6.32 -9.76 7.76
CA THR A 17 7.42 -10.68 7.39
C THR A 17 8.46 -9.98 6.56
N ARG A 18 9.41 -9.33 7.26
CA ARG A 18 10.69 -8.96 6.67
C ARG A 18 11.31 -10.23 6.06
N PRO A 19 11.65 -10.25 4.77
CA PRO A 19 12.33 -11.39 4.19
C PRO A 19 13.74 -11.51 4.78
N SER A 20 14.30 -12.71 4.77
CA SER A 20 15.68 -12.91 5.23
C SER A 20 16.64 -12.18 4.30
N LEU A 21 17.23 -11.09 4.80
CA LEU A 21 18.21 -10.31 4.03
C LEU A 21 19.47 -11.11 3.71
N GLU A 22 19.83 -12.09 4.56
CA GLU A 22 20.95 -12.98 4.31
C GLU A 22 20.68 -13.91 3.12
N LEU A 23 19.47 -14.49 3.05
CA LEU A 23 19.08 -15.33 1.91
C LEU A 23 19.01 -14.50 0.64
N ILE A 24 18.39 -13.32 0.68
CA ILE A 24 18.32 -12.41 -0.47
C ILE A 24 19.72 -12.03 -0.95
N ALA A 25 20.64 -11.67 -0.05
CA ALA A 25 22.00 -11.29 -0.43
C ALA A 25 22.79 -12.46 -1.05
N LYS A 26 22.46 -13.71 -0.69
CA LYS A 26 23.04 -14.89 -1.34
C LYS A 26 22.48 -15.06 -2.76
N GLU A 27 21.16 -14.99 -2.92
CA GLU A 27 20.50 -15.06 -4.24
C GLU A 27 21.03 -13.97 -5.18
N ASP A 28 21.11 -12.72 -4.71
CA ASP A 28 21.57 -11.59 -5.51
C ASP A 28 23.02 -11.78 -6.00
N ARG A 29 23.89 -12.42 -5.20
CA ARG A 29 25.24 -12.77 -5.60
C ARG A 29 25.25 -13.82 -6.72
N GLU A 30 24.45 -14.87 -6.57
CA GLU A 30 24.32 -15.93 -7.58
C GLU A 30 23.74 -15.39 -8.90
N ASP A 31 22.78 -14.47 -8.83
CA ASP A 31 22.20 -13.80 -9.99
C ASP A 31 23.20 -12.86 -10.66
N GLN A 32 24.01 -12.14 -9.89
CA GLN A 32 25.08 -11.30 -10.40
C GLN A 32 26.16 -12.12 -11.13
N GLU A 33 26.54 -13.29 -10.60
CA GLU A 33 27.48 -14.23 -11.25
C GLU A 33 26.93 -14.75 -12.59
N LYS A 34 25.61 -14.86 -12.72
CA LYS A 34 24.92 -15.23 -13.97
C LYS A 34 24.72 -14.05 -14.93
N GLY A 35 25.14 -12.84 -14.55
CA GLY A 35 24.97 -11.62 -15.36
C GLY A 35 23.54 -11.11 -15.41
N LEU A 36 22.68 -11.48 -14.45
CA LEU A 36 21.32 -10.95 -14.33
C LEU A 36 21.33 -9.53 -13.76
N PRO A 37 20.32 -8.70 -14.08
CA PRO A 37 20.22 -7.36 -13.54
C PRO A 37 20.01 -7.37 -12.01
N PRO A 38 20.49 -6.35 -11.29
CA PRO A 38 20.35 -6.28 -9.85
C PRO A 38 18.89 -6.13 -9.43
N ARG A 39 18.53 -6.76 -8.32
CA ARG A 39 17.21 -6.64 -7.68
C ARG A 39 17.05 -5.24 -7.09
N PHE A 40 15.97 -4.53 -7.46
CA PHE A 40 15.69 -3.17 -6.95
C PHE A 40 14.73 -3.17 -5.75
N GLY A 41 14.01 -4.27 -5.53
CA GLY A 41 13.03 -4.41 -4.48
C GLY A 41 12.62 -5.87 -4.31
N TYR A 42 12.09 -6.20 -3.14
CA TYR A 42 11.58 -7.54 -2.84
C TYR A 42 10.06 -7.47 -2.68
N PRO A 43 9.28 -8.15 -3.54
CA PRO A 43 7.83 -8.13 -3.43
C PRO A 43 7.37 -8.95 -2.21
N ILE A 44 6.41 -8.40 -1.47
CA ILE A 44 5.72 -9.10 -0.39
C ILE A 44 4.24 -9.11 -0.75
N ASP A 45 3.66 -10.30 -0.87
CA ASP A 45 2.21 -10.43 -0.98
C ASP A 45 1.60 -10.09 0.39
N ALA A 46 0.93 -8.94 0.43
CA ALA A 46 0.36 -8.40 1.66
C ALA A 46 -1.07 -8.88 1.90
N GLY A 47 -1.78 -9.34 0.85
CA GLY A 47 -3.19 -9.75 0.93
C GLY A 47 -4.15 -8.69 1.50
N LEU A 48 -3.79 -7.40 1.49
CA LEU A 48 -4.58 -6.32 2.12
C LEU A 48 -5.70 -5.81 1.20
N ASN A 49 -6.91 -5.68 1.74
CA ASN A 49 -8.06 -5.14 1.01
C ASN A 49 -9.05 -4.39 1.93
N LEU A 50 -10.07 -3.79 1.33
CA LEU A 50 -11.10 -2.98 2.01
C LEU A 50 -11.95 -3.74 3.05
N HIS A 51 -11.90 -5.07 3.05
CA HIS A 51 -12.73 -5.94 3.92
C HIS A 51 -11.94 -6.57 5.05
N ASN A 52 -10.65 -6.86 4.86
CA ASN A 52 -9.80 -7.53 5.85
C ASN A 52 -8.80 -6.61 6.55
N SER A 53 -8.67 -5.37 6.08
CA SER A 53 -7.65 -4.45 6.57
C SER A 53 -8.15 -3.02 6.69
N GLY A 54 -7.45 -2.24 7.50
CA GLY A 54 -7.74 -0.83 7.75
C GLY A 54 -9.02 -0.62 8.56
N LYS A 55 -9.45 0.65 8.63
CA LYS A 55 -10.65 1.08 9.36
C LYS A 55 -11.53 1.94 8.46
N TRP A 56 -12.80 1.61 8.42
CA TRP A 56 -13.82 2.51 7.88
C TRP A 56 -14.28 3.48 8.95
N VAL A 57 -14.29 4.77 8.62
CA VAL A 57 -14.79 5.86 9.46
C VAL A 57 -15.92 6.54 8.70
N GLU A 58 -17.07 6.67 9.35
CA GLU A 58 -18.20 7.44 8.83
C GLU A 58 -18.11 8.88 9.34
N LEU A 59 -18.21 9.83 8.41
CA LEU A 59 -18.15 11.26 8.70
C LEU A 59 -19.55 11.79 9.01
N PRO A 60 -19.66 12.95 9.72
CA PRO A 60 -20.97 13.52 10.06
C PRO A 60 -21.88 13.84 8.87
N ASN A 61 -21.31 13.99 7.67
CA ASN A 61 -22.05 14.22 6.43
C ASN A 61 -22.49 12.91 5.72
N GLY A 62 -22.21 11.74 6.30
CA GLY A 62 -22.53 10.42 5.73
C GLY A 62 -21.46 9.85 4.79
N ASP A 63 -20.40 10.61 4.50
CA ASP A 63 -19.27 10.08 3.72
C ASP A 63 -18.51 9.01 4.51
N LYS A 64 -17.88 8.08 3.79
CA LYS A 64 -17.06 7.02 4.39
C LYS A 64 -15.61 7.17 3.95
N VAL A 65 -14.71 7.12 4.92
CA VAL A 65 -13.26 7.15 4.70
C VAL A 65 -12.69 5.82 5.16
N TRP A 66 -11.96 5.13 4.28
CA TRP A 66 -11.16 3.98 4.65
C TRP A 66 -9.72 4.40 4.87
N LEU A 67 -9.15 4.00 6.00
CA LEU A 67 -7.80 4.36 6.41
C LEU A 67 -7.01 3.08 6.71
N LEU A 68 -5.85 2.96 6.06
CA LEU A 68 -4.91 1.87 6.28
C LEU A 68 -3.52 2.46 6.51
N LYS A 69 -2.88 2.05 7.61
CA LYS A 69 -1.48 2.36 7.89
C LYS A 69 -0.62 1.15 7.58
N ILE A 70 0.37 1.33 6.72
CA ILE A 70 1.35 0.29 6.33
C ILE A 70 2.70 0.68 6.90
N GLN A 71 3.37 -0.28 7.55
CA GLN A 71 4.73 -0.13 8.05
C GLN A 71 5.61 -1.28 7.57
N SER A 72 6.80 -0.95 7.07
CA SER A 72 7.86 -1.90 6.73
C SER A 72 9.15 -1.42 7.39
N PRO A 73 9.46 -1.85 8.63
CA PRO A 73 10.65 -1.42 9.34
C PRO A 73 11.92 -1.68 8.53
N GLU A 74 12.88 -0.76 8.62
CA GLU A 74 14.19 -0.82 7.96
C GLU A 74 14.15 -0.82 6.41
N ALA A 75 12.96 -0.72 5.79
CA ALA A 75 12.87 -0.52 4.35
C ALA A 75 13.32 0.90 3.97
N LEU A 76 14.19 1.00 2.97
CA LEU A 76 14.66 2.29 2.44
C LEU A 76 13.58 3.01 1.62
N SER A 77 12.68 2.26 1.00
CA SER A 77 11.53 2.76 0.25
C SER A 77 10.42 1.71 0.24
N ILE A 78 9.19 2.15 -0.03
CA ILE A 78 8.03 1.27 -0.18
C ILE A 78 7.41 1.57 -1.53
N ASN A 79 7.18 0.51 -2.33
CA ASN A 79 6.39 0.58 -3.54
C ASN A 79 5.09 -0.20 -3.30
N LEU A 80 3.95 0.41 -3.64
CA LEU A 80 2.65 -0.23 -3.52
C LEU A 80 2.18 -0.67 -4.90
N LEU A 81 2.00 -1.98 -5.06
CA LEU A 81 1.41 -2.59 -6.24
C LEU A 81 0.02 -3.09 -5.89
N PHE A 82 -0.93 -2.91 -6.81
CA PHE A 82 -2.31 -3.33 -6.63
C PHE A 82 -2.61 -4.43 -7.64
N ASP A 83 -3.01 -5.61 -7.15
CA ASP A 83 -3.48 -6.70 -8.01
C ASP A 83 -4.83 -6.36 -8.64
N SER A 84 -5.71 -5.73 -7.86
CA SER A 84 -7.01 -5.25 -8.31
C SER A 84 -7.20 -3.80 -7.90
N PHE A 85 -7.42 -2.92 -8.88
CA PHE A 85 -7.57 -1.49 -8.66
C PHE A 85 -8.73 -0.92 -9.46
N TRP A 86 -9.74 -0.43 -8.74
CA TRP A 86 -10.85 0.30 -9.34
C TRP A 86 -11.44 1.29 -8.34
N ILE A 87 -11.68 2.51 -8.79
CA ILE A 87 -12.30 3.58 -8.01
C ILE A 87 -13.63 3.99 -8.65
N PRO A 88 -14.76 4.01 -7.90
CA PRO A 88 -16.04 4.50 -8.40
C PRO A 88 -16.02 6.01 -8.63
N ASP A 89 -16.96 6.51 -9.43
CA ASP A 89 -17.15 7.95 -9.58
C ASP A 89 -17.40 8.63 -8.23
N GLY A 90 -16.75 9.78 -8.01
CA GLY A 90 -16.72 10.49 -6.73
C GLY A 90 -15.70 9.94 -5.72
N GLY A 91 -15.24 8.71 -5.90
CA GLY A 91 -14.21 8.08 -5.07
C GLY A 91 -12.82 8.72 -5.25
N LYS A 92 -12.06 8.74 -4.16
CA LYS A 92 -10.68 9.26 -4.14
C LYS A 92 -9.78 8.37 -3.28
N LEU A 93 -8.60 8.04 -3.78
CA LEU A 93 -7.53 7.41 -3.00
C LEU A 93 -6.34 8.36 -2.88
N PHE A 94 -5.79 8.43 -1.68
CA PHE A 94 -4.54 9.13 -1.39
C PHE A 94 -3.59 8.17 -0.69
N ILE A 95 -2.31 8.25 -1.06
CA ILE A 95 -1.22 7.52 -0.41
C ILE A 95 -0.25 8.58 0.09
N TYR A 96 0.07 8.58 1.38
CA TYR A 96 0.91 9.62 1.95
C TYR A 96 1.82 9.08 3.07
N SER A 97 2.98 9.72 3.24
CA SER A 97 3.86 9.47 4.38
C SER A 97 3.20 9.94 5.68
N GLU A 98 3.52 9.33 6.83
CA GLU A 98 2.90 9.69 8.11
C GLU A 98 3.08 11.19 8.46
N ASP A 99 4.20 11.79 8.06
CA ASP A 99 4.49 13.23 8.21
C ASP A 99 3.89 14.11 7.10
N LYS A 100 3.14 13.52 6.16
CA LYS A 100 2.43 14.14 5.03
C LYS A 100 3.34 14.93 4.07
N LYS A 101 4.66 14.73 4.11
CA LYS A 101 5.59 15.37 3.17
C LYS A 101 5.57 14.76 1.78
N GLN A 102 5.24 13.47 1.69
CA GLN A 102 5.04 12.78 0.43
C GLN A 102 3.55 12.46 0.32
N VAL A 103 2.91 12.92 -0.75
CA VAL A 103 1.50 12.69 -1.03
C VAL A 103 1.34 12.34 -2.50
N HIS A 104 0.73 11.19 -2.75
CA HIS A 104 0.33 10.73 -4.07
C HIS A 104 -1.20 10.68 -4.14
N GLY A 105 -1.75 11.28 -5.20
CA GLY A 105 -3.18 11.34 -5.44
C GLY A 105 -3.68 12.77 -5.70
N ALA A 106 -4.99 13.00 -5.75
CA ALA A 106 -6.04 11.98 -5.65
C ALA A 106 -6.02 11.05 -6.87
N PHE A 107 -5.93 9.75 -6.64
CA PHE A 107 -6.34 8.79 -7.67
C PHE A 107 -7.87 8.76 -7.69
N THR A 108 -8.46 8.75 -8.89
CA THR A 108 -9.91 8.84 -9.11
C THR A 108 -10.33 7.80 -10.15
N SER A 109 -11.62 7.74 -10.50
CA SER A 109 -12.11 6.86 -11.57
C SER A 109 -11.38 7.05 -12.92
N LYS A 110 -10.81 8.24 -13.17
CA LYS A 110 -9.95 8.51 -14.34
C LYS A 110 -8.66 7.70 -14.39
N ASN A 111 -8.25 7.11 -13.27
CA ASN A 111 -7.05 6.29 -13.17
C ASN A 111 -7.34 4.80 -13.40
N ASN A 112 -8.61 4.40 -13.53
CA ASN A 112 -8.97 3.03 -13.83
C ASN A 112 -8.49 2.65 -15.24
N LYS A 113 -7.91 1.46 -15.38
CA LYS A 113 -7.43 0.91 -16.67
C LYS A 113 -8.41 -0.05 -17.34
N GLY A 114 -9.52 -0.36 -16.67
CA GLY A 114 -10.55 -1.30 -17.11
C GLY A 114 -11.85 -1.07 -16.36
N THR A 115 -12.80 -1.97 -16.58
CA THR A 115 -14.10 -1.99 -15.88
C THR A 115 -13.98 -2.67 -14.52
N LYS A 116 -15.02 -2.57 -13.69
CA LYS A 116 -15.03 -3.22 -12.37
C LYS A 116 -15.13 -4.74 -12.52
N GLU A 117 -15.81 -5.17 -13.57
CA GLU A 117 -16.10 -6.55 -13.92
C GLU A 117 -14.83 -7.30 -14.36
N ASP A 118 -13.82 -6.60 -14.86
CA ASP A 118 -12.51 -7.17 -15.21
C ASP A 118 -11.69 -7.62 -13.98
N LEU A 119 -12.14 -7.29 -12.77
CA LEU A 119 -11.47 -7.61 -11.51
C LEU A 119 -12.14 -8.76 -10.72
N ALA A 120 -13.18 -9.38 -11.28
CA ALA A 120 -13.99 -10.42 -10.63
C ALA A 120 -13.56 -11.85 -10.99
#